data_AF-A0A3A8JWY8-F1
#
_entry.id   AF-A0A3A8JWY8-F1
#
_cell.length_a   1.000
_cell.length_b   1.000
_cell.length_c   1.000
_cell.angle_alpha   90.00
_cell.angle_beta   90.00
_cell.angle_gamma   90.00
#
_symmetry.space_group_name_H-M   'P 1'
#
loop_
_entity.id
_entity.type
_entity.pdbx_description
1 polymer ?
#
loop_
_entity_poly.entity_id
_entity_poly.type
_entity_poly.pdbx_seq_one_letter_code
_entity_poly.pdbx_strand_id
1 'polypeptide(L)'
;MTTDSRPKGVSLEAIFDADARLWRDGGPDDARERLWIHPSGLLLLDATRKDGKLDGELKWSLGFHEMSEYAPRVAMRNALGLPVGPTETLVATFAAGALVEARFRAGFDFPDTLKVELRDGAIDGTLEWVIGPANGALFEFAGIKLLSKAFKVPKPWPHRLTAVFAKGKLKSTTFFAKDGTPLDVGEPPLTEWGENAEASTLTGYIERGDFAADAARFFPKAPRVSKPGSKKVRLVPSGRVLDEVVTGGGVPVMTLAFDFGSYGFDCKKEELSGANDDKYVGIASDGSGEMFLLDVTTGEVVRYAHEEDSIAPAFTSLDQLAFSLLRIEAAAKKRIPKAKLSALFKRLGLTTAGALLKEY
;
A
#
# COMPACT_ATOMS: atom_id res chain seq x y z
N MET A 1 -6.41 -2.62 -62.86
CA MET A 1 -7.02 -3.72 -62.09
C MET A 1 -5.94 -4.32 -61.21
N THR A 2 -5.78 -3.82 -59.99
CA THR A 2 -4.95 -4.47 -58.98
C THR A 2 -5.79 -5.59 -58.37
N THR A 3 -5.44 -6.83 -58.65
CA THR A 3 -5.97 -7.98 -57.90
C THR A 3 -5.36 -7.91 -56.52
N ASP A 4 -6.11 -7.44 -55.53
CA ASP A 4 -5.64 -7.31 -54.15
C ASP A 4 -5.23 -8.69 -53.63
N SER A 5 -3.93 -8.90 -53.51
CA SER A 5 -3.39 -10.18 -53.05
C SER A 5 -3.68 -10.33 -51.56
N ARG A 6 -4.37 -11.42 -51.21
CA ARG A 6 -4.67 -11.75 -49.81
C ARG A 6 -3.36 -11.89 -49.01
N PRO A 7 -3.17 -11.15 -47.90
CA PRO A 7 -1.98 -11.26 -47.08
C PRO A 7 -1.85 -12.63 -46.42
N LYS A 8 -0.61 -13.06 -46.15
CA LYS A 8 -0.34 -14.31 -45.44
C LYS A 8 -0.91 -14.25 -44.02
N GLY A 9 -1.71 -15.25 -43.64
CA GLY A 9 -2.33 -15.34 -42.31
C GLY A 9 -3.76 -14.78 -42.22
N VAL A 10 -4.25 -14.14 -43.28
CA VAL A 10 -5.69 -13.83 -43.43
C VAL A 10 -6.44 -15.11 -43.81
N SER A 11 -7.59 -15.34 -43.18
CA SER A 11 -8.45 -16.50 -43.43
C SER A 11 -8.80 -16.64 -44.92
N LEU A 12 -8.92 -17.89 -45.40
CA LEU A 12 -9.33 -18.15 -46.78
C LEU A 12 -10.79 -17.77 -47.04
N GLU A 13 -11.60 -17.77 -45.98
CA GLU A 13 -13.02 -17.41 -45.99
C GLU A 13 -13.23 -15.90 -45.89
N ALA A 14 -12.18 -15.14 -45.60
CA ALA A 14 -12.27 -13.70 -45.48
C ALA A 14 -12.53 -13.02 -46.84
N ILE A 15 -13.47 -12.08 -46.82
CA ILE A 15 -13.88 -11.23 -47.96
C ILE A 15 -13.20 -9.87 -47.81
N PHE A 16 -12.69 -9.32 -48.92
CA PHE A 16 -12.12 -7.98 -48.94
C PHE A 16 -13.20 -6.91 -49.06
N ASP A 17 -13.22 -5.99 -48.09
CA ASP A 17 -14.02 -4.78 -48.07
C ASP A 17 -13.14 -3.62 -48.54
N ALA A 18 -13.34 -3.20 -49.80
CA ALA A 18 -12.54 -2.15 -50.44
C ALA A 18 -12.77 -0.78 -49.81
N ASP A 19 -13.99 -0.49 -49.34
CA ASP A 19 -14.35 0.80 -48.75
C ASP A 19 -13.72 0.96 -47.37
N ALA A 20 -13.69 -0.12 -46.57
CA ALA A 20 -13.06 -0.13 -45.26
C ALA A 20 -11.55 -0.45 -45.29
N ARG A 21 -11.04 -0.89 -46.46
CA ARG A 21 -9.69 -1.44 -46.67
C ARG A 21 -9.35 -2.55 -45.68
N LEU A 22 -10.28 -3.50 -45.52
CA LEU A 22 -10.18 -4.59 -44.55
C LEU A 22 -10.47 -5.95 -45.20
N TRP A 23 -9.90 -7.00 -44.65
CA TRP A 23 -10.40 -8.36 -44.81
C TRP A 23 -11.31 -8.69 -43.64
N ARG A 24 -12.47 -9.27 -43.92
CA ARG A 24 -13.49 -9.61 -42.93
C ARG A 24 -13.88 -11.08 -43.05
N ASP A 25 -13.88 -11.76 -41.92
CA ASP A 25 -14.36 -13.13 -41.76
C ASP A 25 -15.43 -13.15 -40.66
N GLY A 26 -16.66 -13.49 -41.02
CA GLY A 26 -17.85 -13.35 -40.19
C GLY A 26 -18.30 -11.89 -39.94
N GLY A 27 -19.32 -11.74 -39.11
CA GLY A 27 -19.93 -10.48 -38.74
C GLY A 27 -20.67 -10.52 -37.39
N PRO A 28 -21.44 -9.48 -37.06
CA PRO A 28 -22.13 -9.35 -35.77
C PRO A 28 -23.10 -10.48 -35.43
N ASP A 29 -23.65 -11.14 -36.45
CA ASP A 29 -24.62 -12.23 -36.29
C ASP A 29 -23.95 -13.62 -36.26
N ASP A 30 -22.65 -13.69 -36.55
CA ASP A 30 -21.88 -14.92 -36.51
C ASP A 30 -21.28 -15.16 -35.12
N ALA A 31 -20.96 -16.42 -34.80
CA ALA A 31 -20.36 -16.78 -33.52
C ALA A 31 -18.94 -16.18 -33.32
N ARG A 32 -18.29 -15.75 -34.40
CA ARG A 32 -16.96 -15.14 -34.38
C ARG A 32 -16.80 -14.16 -35.52
N GLU A 33 -16.18 -13.02 -35.22
CA GLU A 33 -15.86 -11.98 -36.20
C GLU A 33 -14.37 -11.68 -36.15
N ARG A 34 -13.72 -11.64 -37.31
CA ARG A 34 -12.31 -11.28 -37.44
C ARG A 34 -12.09 -10.24 -38.53
N LEU A 35 -11.25 -9.26 -38.24
CA LEU A 35 -10.88 -8.18 -39.15
C LEU A 35 -9.38 -8.08 -39.27
N TRP A 36 -8.87 -7.99 -40.50
CA TRP A 36 -7.45 -7.75 -40.78
C TRP A 36 -7.27 -6.55 -41.70
N ILE A 37 -6.21 -5.80 -41.45
CA ILE A 37 -5.87 -4.61 -42.24
C ILE A 37 -5.27 -5.04 -43.58
N HIS A 38 -5.71 -4.41 -44.67
CA HIS A 38 -5.02 -4.48 -45.96
C HIS A 38 -3.97 -3.35 -46.07
N PRO A 39 -2.76 -3.58 -46.63
CA PRO A 39 -2.25 -4.83 -47.20
C PRO A 39 -1.47 -5.70 -46.20
N SER A 40 -1.26 -5.27 -44.95
CA SER A 40 -0.34 -5.97 -44.04
C SER A 40 -0.83 -7.32 -43.53
N GLY A 41 -2.14 -7.54 -43.48
CA GLY A 41 -2.73 -8.69 -42.78
C GLY A 41 -2.66 -8.58 -41.26
N LEU A 42 -2.39 -7.38 -40.70
CA LEU A 42 -2.40 -7.18 -39.25
C LEU A 42 -3.82 -7.40 -38.71
N LEU A 43 -3.95 -8.28 -37.71
CA LEU A 43 -5.22 -8.55 -37.03
C LEU A 43 -5.67 -7.31 -36.23
N LEU A 44 -6.80 -6.74 -36.64
CA LEU A 44 -7.43 -5.60 -35.99
C LEU A 44 -8.39 -6.06 -34.89
N LEU A 45 -9.18 -7.09 -35.18
CA LEU A 45 -10.24 -7.61 -34.31
C LEU A 45 -10.26 -9.14 -34.39
N ASP A 46 -10.35 -9.81 -33.25
CA ASP A 46 -10.78 -11.20 -33.14
C ASP A 46 -11.76 -11.28 -31.98
N ALA A 47 -13.05 -11.40 -32.30
CA ALA A 47 -14.16 -11.30 -31.37
C ALA A 47 -14.99 -12.58 -31.39
N THR A 48 -15.26 -13.14 -30.21
CA THR A 48 -16.29 -14.17 -30.05
C THR A 48 -17.61 -13.51 -29.66
N ARG A 49 -18.71 -14.10 -30.16
CA ARG A 49 -20.06 -13.59 -29.95
C ARG A 49 -21.00 -14.69 -29.50
N LYS A 50 -21.99 -14.29 -28.70
CA LYS A 50 -23.11 -15.12 -28.28
C LYS A 50 -24.38 -14.26 -28.33
N ASP A 51 -25.38 -14.72 -29.07
CA ASP A 51 -26.65 -14.03 -29.28
C ASP A 51 -26.45 -12.56 -29.76
N GLY A 52 -25.53 -12.36 -30.70
CA GLY A 52 -25.17 -11.06 -31.28
C GLY A 52 -24.30 -10.16 -30.38
N LYS A 53 -24.06 -10.54 -29.13
CA LYS A 53 -23.26 -9.77 -28.16
C LYS A 53 -21.84 -10.32 -28.06
N LEU A 54 -20.90 -9.45 -27.69
CA LEU A 54 -19.53 -9.88 -27.36
C LEU A 54 -19.55 -10.81 -26.14
N ASP A 55 -18.87 -11.95 -26.25
CA ASP A 55 -18.78 -12.95 -25.19
C ASP A 55 -17.44 -13.68 -25.28
N GLY A 56 -16.75 -13.84 -24.16
CA GLY A 56 -15.40 -14.40 -24.10
C GLY A 56 -14.29 -13.36 -24.32
N GLU A 57 -13.10 -13.85 -24.67
CA GLU A 57 -11.92 -13.02 -24.92
C GLU A 57 -11.97 -12.43 -26.34
N LEU A 58 -11.74 -11.12 -26.43
CA LEU A 58 -11.63 -10.35 -27.67
C LEU A 58 -10.26 -9.68 -27.74
N LYS A 59 -9.65 -9.72 -28.93
CA LYS A 59 -8.38 -9.03 -29.23
C LYS A 59 -8.65 -7.83 -30.13
N TRP A 60 -8.14 -6.66 -29.76
CA TRP A 60 -8.22 -5.44 -30.55
C TRP A 60 -6.88 -4.72 -30.64
N SER A 61 -6.55 -4.17 -31.80
CA SER A 61 -5.37 -3.31 -32.00
C SER A 61 -5.72 -2.12 -32.90
N LEU A 62 -5.36 -0.89 -32.50
CA LEU A 62 -5.47 0.27 -33.40
C LEU A 62 -4.29 0.27 -34.37
N GLY A 63 -4.44 -0.47 -35.47
CA GLY A 63 -3.51 -0.46 -36.60
C GLY A 63 -4.05 0.34 -37.78
N PHE A 64 -3.18 1.10 -38.44
CA PHE A 64 -3.47 1.83 -39.67
C PHE A 64 -2.19 2.00 -40.50
N HIS A 65 -2.33 2.10 -41.81
CA HIS A 65 -1.24 2.41 -42.74
C HIS A 65 -1.21 3.89 -43.13
N GLU A 66 -2.36 4.54 -43.09
CA GLU A 66 -2.52 5.95 -43.43
C GLU A 66 -3.43 6.67 -42.42
N MET A 67 -3.21 7.97 -42.25
CA MET A 67 -3.93 8.77 -41.25
C MET A 67 -5.45 8.82 -41.46
N SER A 68 -5.92 8.67 -42.70
CA SER A 68 -7.34 8.58 -43.05
C SER A 68 -8.06 7.42 -42.38
N GLU A 69 -7.35 6.34 -42.05
CA GLU A 69 -7.92 5.15 -41.42
C GLU A 69 -8.10 5.33 -39.90
N TYR A 70 -7.38 6.25 -39.26
CA TYR A 70 -7.37 6.40 -37.81
C TYR A 70 -8.77 6.66 -37.22
N ALA A 71 -9.47 7.68 -37.73
CA ALA A 71 -10.79 8.05 -37.21
C ALA A 71 -11.85 6.94 -37.39
N PRO A 72 -11.97 6.28 -38.56
CA PRO A 72 -12.82 5.10 -38.72
C PRO A 72 -12.50 3.96 -37.75
N ARG A 73 -11.23 3.69 -37.47
CA ARG A 73 -10.82 2.61 -36.55
C ARG A 73 -11.16 2.94 -35.10
N VAL A 74 -11.00 4.20 -34.70
CA VAL A 74 -11.47 4.70 -33.39
C VAL A 74 -12.99 4.60 -33.29
N ALA A 75 -13.73 4.97 -34.34
CA ALA A 75 -15.18 4.84 -34.37
C ALA A 75 -15.64 3.37 -34.22
N MET A 76 -14.95 2.44 -34.89
CA MET A 76 -15.19 1.01 -34.76
C MET A 76 -14.94 0.49 -33.34
N ARG A 77 -13.81 0.87 -32.71
CA ARG A 77 -13.53 0.54 -31.30
C ARG A 77 -14.67 1.00 -30.38
N ASN A 78 -15.15 2.23 -30.60
CA ASN A 78 -16.23 2.80 -29.80
C ASN A 78 -17.56 2.07 -30.04
N ALA A 79 -17.88 1.72 -31.28
CA ALA A 79 -19.09 0.97 -31.64
C ALA A 79 -19.11 -0.44 -31.02
N LEU A 80 -17.94 -1.06 -30.87
CA LEU A 80 -17.77 -2.35 -30.17
C LEU A 80 -17.88 -2.22 -28.65
N GLY A 81 -17.94 -1.01 -28.09
CA GLY A 81 -17.95 -0.78 -26.65
C GLY A 81 -16.63 -1.19 -25.99
N LEU A 82 -15.50 -0.97 -26.64
CA LEU A 82 -14.18 -1.31 -26.08
C LEU A 82 -13.64 -0.15 -25.24
N PRO A 83 -12.90 -0.44 -24.15
CA PRO A 83 -12.32 0.57 -23.30
C PRO A 83 -11.13 1.29 -23.95
N VAL A 84 -10.80 2.47 -23.44
CA VAL A 84 -9.59 3.23 -23.82
C VAL A 84 -8.55 3.10 -22.71
N GLY A 85 -7.27 2.99 -23.07
CA GLY A 85 -6.18 2.87 -22.12
C GLY A 85 -4.85 3.38 -22.64
N PRO A 86 -3.72 3.05 -21.96
CA PRO A 86 -2.41 3.63 -22.25
C PRO A 86 -1.80 3.14 -23.57
N THR A 87 -2.30 2.02 -24.08
CA THR A 87 -1.81 1.38 -25.29
C THR A 87 -2.98 1.11 -26.22
N GLU A 88 -2.69 1.13 -27.51
CA GLU A 88 -3.69 0.95 -28.55
C GLU A 88 -4.04 -0.51 -28.84
N THR A 89 -3.29 -1.45 -28.26
CA THR A 89 -3.59 -2.89 -28.31
C THR A 89 -4.15 -3.33 -26.96
N LEU A 90 -5.31 -3.98 -27.00
CA LEU A 90 -6.03 -4.45 -25.83
C LEU A 90 -6.57 -5.87 -26.03
N VAL A 91 -6.68 -6.58 -24.92
CA VAL A 91 -7.45 -7.81 -24.79
C VAL A 91 -8.58 -7.53 -23.81
N ALA A 92 -9.82 -7.67 -24.25
CA ALA A 92 -11.01 -7.43 -23.45
C ALA A 92 -11.76 -8.74 -23.25
N THR A 93 -12.20 -9.02 -22.03
CA THR A 93 -13.00 -10.19 -21.72
C THR A 93 -14.43 -9.75 -21.42
N PHE A 94 -15.38 -10.35 -22.11
CA PHE A 94 -16.81 -10.13 -21.91
C PHE A 94 -17.49 -11.37 -21.35
N ALA A 95 -18.49 -11.16 -20.52
CA ALA A 95 -19.40 -12.20 -20.04
C ALA A 95 -20.84 -11.73 -20.21
N ALA A 96 -21.62 -12.44 -21.03
CA ALA A 96 -22.99 -12.08 -21.37
C ALA A 96 -23.14 -10.63 -21.89
N GLY A 97 -22.15 -10.13 -22.65
CA GLY A 97 -22.12 -8.78 -23.19
C GLY A 97 -21.61 -7.70 -22.22
N ALA A 98 -21.28 -8.02 -20.98
CA ALA A 98 -20.68 -7.08 -20.04
C ALA A 98 -19.15 -7.21 -20.01
N LEU A 99 -18.44 -6.09 -20.07
CA LEU A 99 -16.98 -6.07 -19.92
C LEU A 99 -16.61 -6.44 -18.48
N VAL A 100 -15.80 -7.50 -18.31
CA VAL A 100 -15.34 -7.99 -17.00
C VAL A 100 -13.84 -7.76 -16.78
N GLU A 101 -13.05 -7.67 -17.85
CA GLU A 101 -11.61 -7.42 -17.74
C GLU A 101 -11.11 -6.69 -19.00
N ALA A 102 -10.15 -5.78 -18.80
CA ALA A 102 -9.41 -5.14 -19.87
C ALA A 102 -7.90 -5.20 -19.59
N ARG A 103 -7.13 -5.68 -20.57
CA ARG A 103 -5.67 -5.80 -20.54
C ARG A 103 -5.05 -5.01 -21.68
N PHE A 104 -4.24 -4.00 -21.39
CA PHE A 104 -3.57 -3.14 -22.37
C PHE A 104 -2.09 -3.47 -22.46
N ARG A 105 -1.56 -3.55 -23.69
CA ARG A 105 -0.20 -4.02 -23.98
C ARG A 105 0.34 -3.43 -25.29
N ALA A 106 1.66 -3.46 -25.50
CA ALA A 106 2.30 -2.92 -26.70
C ALA A 106 2.13 -3.80 -27.97
N GLY A 107 1.48 -4.95 -27.82
CA GLY A 107 1.20 -5.93 -28.86
C GLY A 107 0.68 -7.21 -28.18
N PHE A 108 0.15 -8.18 -28.93
CA PHE A 108 -0.51 -9.34 -28.32
C PHE A 108 0.41 -10.28 -27.54
N ASP A 109 1.70 -10.31 -27.90
CA ASP A 109 2.73 -11.16 -27.28
C ASP A 109 3.54 -10.46 -26.17
N PHE A 110 3.23 -9.19 -25.88
CA PHE A 110 3.91 -8.42 -24.84
C PHE A 110 3.19 -8.51 -23.50
N PRO A 111 3.90 -8.34 -22.36
CA PRO A 111 3.29 -8.26 -21.05
C PRO A 111 2.30 -7.10 -20.92
N ASP A 112 1.35 -7.25 -20.00
CA ASP A 112 0.37 -6.21 -19.70
C ASP A 112 1.05 -4.97 -19.10
N THR A 113 0.74 -3.83 -19.71
CA THR A 113 1.05 -2.51 -19.15
C THR A 113 -0.01 -2.10 -18.14
N LEU A 114 -1.28 -2.42 -18.40
CA LEU A 114 -2.39 -2.16 -17.50
C LEU A 114 -3.38 -3.32 -17.57
N LYS A 115 -3.78 -3.85 -16.42
CA LYS A 115 -4.86 -4.83 -16.27
C LYS A 115 -5.92 -4.25 -15.34
N VAL A 116 -7.18 -4.25 -15.78
CA VAL A 116 -8.33 -3.69 -15.06
C VAL A 116 -9.43 -4.74 -14.96
N GLU A 117 -9.85 -5.08 -13.75
CA GLU A 117 -11.00 -5.93 -13.48
C GLU A 117 -12.26 -5.10 -13.24
N LEU A 118 -13.39 -5.56 -13.78
CA LEU A 118 -14.68 -4.91 -13.69
C LEU A 118 -15.75 -5.89 -13.19
N ARG A 119 -16.67 -5.37 -12.38
CA ARG A 119 -17.90 -6.05 -11.96
C ARG A 119 -19.03 -5.05 -11.91
N ASP A 120 -20.19 -5.42 -12.46
CA ASP A 120 -21.41 -4.61 -12.44
C ASP A 120 -21.20 -3.16 -12.92
N GLY A 121 -20.36 -2.97 -13.95
CA GLY A 121 -20.08 -1.65 -14.52
C GLY A 121 -19.21 -0.74 -13.66
N ALA A 122 -18.46 -1.29 -12.69
CA ALA A 122 -17.47 -0.57 -11.91
C ALA A 122 -16.12 -1.30 -11.89
N ILE A 123 -15.03 -0.57 -11.66
CA ILE A 123 -13.73 -1.18 -11.35
C ILE A 123 -13.86 -1.88 -10.00
N ASP A 124 -13.70 -3.19 -9.96
CA ASP A 124 -13.87 -4.01 -8.78
C ASP A 124 -12.96 -5.25 -8.89
N GLY A 125 -12.11 -5.45 -7.91
CA GLY A 125 -11.02 -6.42 -7.96
C GLY A 125 -9.65 -5.76 -8.03
N THR A 126 -8.71 -6.46 -8.68
CA THR A 126 -7.30 -6.06 -8.72
C THR A 126 -7.00 -5.30 -10.01
N LEU A 127 -6.35 -4.15 -9.86
CA LEU A 127 -5.75 -3.39 -10.94
C LEU A 127 -4.24 -3.51 -10.86
N GLU A 128 -3.61 -3.86 -11.98
CA GLU A 128 -2.14 -3.86 -12.11
C GLU A 128 -1.72 -2.85 -13.16
N TRP A 129 -0.72 -2.02 -12.84
CA TRP A 129 -0.22 -1.01 -13.76
C TRP A 129 1.31 -0.94 -13.72
N VAL A 130 1.94 -1.15 -14.87
CA VAL A 130 3.34 -0.81 -15.11
C VAL A 130 3.41 0.70 -15.28
N ILE A 131 4.03 1.37 -14.31
CA ILE A 131 4.02 2.83 -14.23
C ILE A 131 4.82 3.39 -15.39
N GLY A 132 4.14 4.23 -16.16
CA GLY A 132 4.69 4.91 -17.32
C GLY A 132 4.01 6.26 -17.54
N PRO A 133 4.51 7.07 -18.48
CA PRO A 133 3.84 8.31 -18.87
C PRO A 133 2.43 8.01 -19.38
N ALA A 134 1.46 8.81 -18.94
CA ALA A 134 0.07 8.70 -19.38
C ALA A 134 -0.46 10.09 -19.74
N ASN A 135 -0.87 10.27 -21.00
CA ASN A 135 -1.53 11.47 -21.48
C ASN A 135 -3.04 11.32 -21.24
N GLY A 136 -3.52 11.77 -20.08
CA GLY A 136 -4.94 11.70 -19.73
C GLY A 136 -5.28 10.57 -18.76
N ALA A 137 -6.41 9.89 -18.98
CA ALA A 137 -6.83 8.77 -18.15
C ALA A 137 -6.07 7.50 -18.50
N LEU A 138 -5.83 6.67 -17.47
CA LEU A 138 -5.29 5.32 -17.64
C LEU A 138 -6.34 4.37 -18.18
N PHE A 139 -7.61 4.59 -17.84
CA PHE A 139 -8.72 3.76 -18.29
C PHE A 139 -9.98 4.60 -18.43
N GLU A 140 -10.67 4.46 -19.56
CA GLU A 140 -12.00 5.04 -19.79
C GLU A 140 -12.95 4.01 -20.39
N PHE A 141 -14.13 3.85 -19.77
CA PHE A 141 -15.17 2.96 -20.24
C PHE A 141 -16.53 3.33 -19.65
N ALA A 142 -17.58 3.47 -20.47
CA ALA A 142 -18.95 3.71 -20.02
C ALA A 142 -19.10 4.81 -18.94
N GLY A 143 -18.36 5.92 -19.07
CA GLY A 143 -18.36 7.04 -18.11
C GLY A 143 -17.41 6.87 -16.90
N ILE A 144 -16.84 5.68 -16.70
CA ILE A 144 -15.74 5.45 -15.76
C ILE A 144 -14.49 6.12 -16.31
N LYS A 145 -13.78 6.88 -15.47
CA LYS A 145 -12.52 7.52 -15.81
C LYS A 145 -11.51 7.35 -14.68
N LEU A 146 -10.48 6.55 -14.88
CA LEU A 146 -9.40 6.33 -13.93
C LEU A 146 -8.19 7.19 -14.29
N LEU A 147 -7.81 8.10 -13.40
CA LEU A 147 -6.64 8.97 -13.58
C LEU A 147 -5.45 8.47 -12.76
N SER A 148 -4.23 8.53 -13.31
CA SER A 148 -2.99 8.10 -12.63
C SER A 148 -2.77 8.80 -11.28
N LYS A 149 -3.19 10.06 -11.16
CA LYS A 149 -3.09 10.85 -9.92
C LYS A 149 -3.84 10.25 -8.74
N ALA A 150 -4.83 9.36 -8.98
CA ALA A 150 -5.56 8.69 -7.90
C ALA A 150 -4.65 7.85 -7.01
N PHE A 151 -3.54 7.35 -7.56
CA PHE A 151 -2.62 6.46 -6.86
C PHE A 151 -1.56 7.17 -6.03
N LYS A 152 -1.36 8.49 -6.19
CA LYS A 152 -0.31 9.24 -5.46
C LYS A 152 1.07 8.57 -5.55
N VAL A 153 1.48 8.24 -6.77
CA VAL A 153 2.74 7.53 -7.04
C VAL A 153 3.94 8.27 -6.40
N PRO A 154 4.74 7.60 -5.55
CA PRO A 154 5.85 8.22 -4.82
C PRO A 154 7.04 8.54 -5.72
N LYS A 155 8.00 9.30 -5.18
CA LYS A 155 9.36 9.43 -5.75
C LYS A 155 10.37 8.72 -4.84
N PRO A 156 11.40 8.05 -5.41
CA PRO A 156 11.61 7.78 -6.83
C PRO A 156 10.48 6.92 -7.43
N TRP A 157 10.26 7.02 -8.75
CA TRP A 157 9.11 6.39 -9.38
C TRP A 157 9.21 4.85 -9.28
N PRO A 158 8.18 4.17 -8.74
CA PRO A 158 8.11 2.72 -8.77
C PRO A 158 8.02 2.23 -10.21
N HIS A 159 8.36 0.95 -10.41
CA HIS A 159 8.19 0.32 -11.71
C HIS A 159 6.74 -0.12 -11.95
N ARG A 160 6.07 -0.59 -10.90
CA ARG A 160 4.71 -1.14 -10.97
C ARG A 160 3.92 -0.76 -9.74
N LEU A 161 2.60 -0.74 -9.87
CA LEU A 161 1.68 -0.80 -8.74
C LEU A 161 0.61 -1.86 -8.92
N THR A 162 0.12 -2.34 -7.79
CA THR A 162 -1.12 -3.11 -7.67
C THR A 162 -2.07 -2.32 -6.79
N ALA A 163 -3.30 -2.14 -7.25
CA ALA A 163 -4.35 -1.44 -6.53
C ALA A 163 -5.57 -2.33 -6.37
N VAL A 164 -6.19 -2.31 -5.19
CA VAL A 164 -7.42 -3.06 -4.93
C VAL A 164 -8.59 -2.09 -4.93
N PHE A 165 -9.59 -2.38 -5.74
CA PHE A 165 -10.85 -1.65 -5.78
C PHE A 165 -11.98 -2.54 -5.26
N ALA A 166 -12.96 -1.91 -4.60
CA ALA A 166 -14.23 -2.56 -4.30
C ALA A 166 -15.35 -1.58 -4.64
N LYS A 167 -16.27 -1.99 -5.52
CA LYS A 167 -17.39 -1.17 -6.01
C LYS A 167 -16.95 0.23 -6.48
N GLY A 168 -15.89 0.29 -7.29
CA GLY A 168 -15.35 1.53 -7.84
C GLY A 168 -14.51 2.38 -6.89
N LYS A 169 -14.36 1.98 -5.61
CA LYS A 169 -13.57 2.73 -4.62
C LYS A 169 -12.21 2.09 -4.40
N LEU A 170 -11.14 2.88 -4.58
CA LEU A 170 -9.77 2.49 -4.26
C LEU A 170 -9.64 2.19 -2.75
N LYS A 171 -9.14 0.99 -2.42
CA LYS A 171 -8.96 0.52 -1.04
C LYS A 171 -7.51 0.55 -0.58
N SER A 172 -6.62 0.07 -1.43
CA SER A 172 -5.19 0.02 -1.15
C SER A 172 -4.38 0.16 -2.43
N THR A 173 -3.11 0.52 -2.27
CA THR A 173 -2.13 0.56 -3.35
C THR A 173 -0.81 0.07 -2.79
N THR A 174 -0.21 -0.88 -3.48
CA THR A 174 1.14 -1.38 -3.20
C THR A 174 2.01 -1.04 -4.39
N PHE A 175 3.18 -0.48 -4.14
CA PHE A 175 4.15 -0.13 -5.18
C PHE A 175 5.27 -1.14 -5.20
N PHE A 176 5.88 -1.34 -6.35
CA PHE A 176 6.92 -2.33 -6.55
C PHE A 176 8.11 -1.75 -7.33
N ALA A 177 9.31 -2.18 -6.94
CA ALA A 177 10.52 -1.98 -7.69
C ALA A 177 10.52 -2.83 -8.97
N LYS A 178 11.53 -2.65 -9.83
CA LYS A 178 11.65 -3.36 -11.11
C LYS A 178 11.79 -4.88 -10.95
N ASP A 179 12.41 -5.33 -9.86
CA ASP A 179 12.59 -6.73 -9.52
C ASP A 179 11.36 -7.38 -8.86
N GLY A 180 10.27 -6.63 -8.67
CA GLY A 180 9.05 -7.10 -8.02
C GLY A 180 9.05 -6.93 -6.51
N THR A 181 10.08 -6.35 -5.90
CA THR A 181 10.12 -6.08 -4.46
C THR A 181 9.09 -5.01 -4.08
N PRO A 182 8.21 -5.25 -3.08
CA PRO A 182 7.32 -4.21 -2.57
C PRO A 182 8.10 -3.01 -2.01
N LEU A 183 7.69 -1.80 -2.37
CA LEU A 183 8.23 -0.56 -1.83
C LEU A 183 7.44 -0.12 -0.61
N ASP A 184 8.16 0.13 0.48
CA ASP A 184 7.63 0.79 1.66
C ASP A 184 7.49 2.31 1.41
N VAL A 185 6.34 2.68 0.88
CA VAL A 185 5.87 4.05 0.78
C VAL A 185 5.31 4.48 2.12
N GLY A 186 6.21 4.81 3.04
CA GLY A 186 5.88 5.15 4.43
C GLY A 186 4.68 6.10 4.57
N GLU A 187 3.99 5.96 5.71
CA GLU A 187 2.90 6.84 6.10
C GLU A 187 3.33 8.33 6.06
N PRO A 188 2.39 9.27 5.86
CA PRO A 188 2.74 10.68 5.76
C PRO A 188 3.53 11.16 6.99
N PRO A 189 4.50 12.08 6.79
CA PRO A 189 5.26 12.66 7.89
C PRO A 189 4.34 13.29 8.94
N LEU A 190 4.73 13.17 10.21
CA LEU A 190 4.09 13.88 11.29
C LEU A 190 4.58 15.33 11.30
N THR A 191 3.66 16.29 11.29
CA THR A 191 3.97 17.72 11.40
C THR A 191 4.04 18.18 12.85
N GLU A 192 3.19 17.60 13.70
CA GLU A 192 3.13 17.92 15.12
C GLU A 192 3.59 16.69 15.92
N TRP A 193 4.89 16.58 16.14
CA TRP A 193 5.47 15.48 16.91
C TRP A 193 6.27 15.97 18.13
N GLY A 194 6.19 17.25 18.45
CA GLY A 194 6.92 17.85 19.57
C GLY A 194 8.39 18.11 19.27
N GLU A 195 8.74 18.52 18.04
CA GLU A 195 10.11 18.89 17.64
C GLU A 195 10.76 19.91 18.60
N ASN A 196 9.94 20.76 19.20
CA ASN A 196 10.34 21.83 20.11
C ASN A 196 10.11 21.50 21.59
N ALA A 197 9.89 20.23 21.95
CA ALA A 197 9.73 19.85 23.35
C ALA A 197 10.96 20.24 24.18
N GLU A 198 10.71 20.66 25.42
CA GLU A 198 11.70 21.03 26.44
C GLU A 198 11.65 20.06 27.60
N ALA A 199 12.73 19.91 28.37
CA ALA A 199 12.84 18.94 29.46
C ALA A 199 11.70 19.07 30.50
N SER A 200 11.28 20.29 30.80
CA SER A 200 10.17 20.61 31.69
C SER A 200 8.81 20.08 31.22
N THR A 201 8.64 19.87 29.91
CA THR A 201 7.38 19.37 29.33
C THR A 201 7.24 17.86 29.47
N LEU A 202 8.31 17.13 29.77
CA LEU A 202 8.24 15.67 29.94
C LEU A 202 7.63 15.29 31.29
N THR A 203 7.91 16.03 32.36
CA THR A 203 7.31 15.73 33.67
C THR A 203 5.78 15.83 33.61
N GLY A 204 5.07 14.76 33.98
CA GLY A 204 3.61 14.70 33.94
C GLY A 204 3.02 14.49 32.53
N TYR A 205 3.83 14.11 31.55
CA TYR A 205 3.40 13.85 30.16
C TYR A 205 2.30 12.79 30.07
N ILE A 206 2.37 11.74 30.90
CA ILE A 206 1.30 10.73 30.95
C ILE A 206 0.07 11.29 31.68
N GLU A 207 0.26 11.97 32.82
CA GLU A 207 -0.80 12.53 33.67
C GLU A 207 -1.68 13.56 32.96
N ARG A 208 -1.08 14.43 32.15
CA ARG A 208 -1.82 15.42 31.35
C ARG A 208 -2.59 14.81 30.17
N GLY A 209 -2.37 13.53 29.86
CA GLY A 209 -2.96 12.86 28.71
C GLY A 209 -2.21 13.09 27.39
N ASP A 210 -1.08 13.79 27.42
CA ASP A 210 -0.27 14.08 26.22
C ASP A 210 0.21 12.77 25.57
N PHE A 211 0.57 11.76 26.37
CA PHE A 211 0.94 10.43 25.86
C PHE A 211 -0.16 9.80 25.01
N ALA A 212 -1.39 9.72 25.52
CA ALA A 212 -2.51 9.10 24.81
C ALA A 212 -2.89 9.91 23.56
N ALA A 213 -2.84 11.24 23.64
CA ALA A 213 -3.08 12.13 22.52
C ALA A 213 -2.04 11.95 21.40
N ASP A 214 -0.76 11.89 21.76
CA ASP A 214 0.33 11.61 20.82
C ASP A 214 0.18 10.21 20.20
N ALA A 215 -0.15 9.20 21.00
CA ALA A 215 -0.36 7.85 20.49
C ALA A 215 -1.54 7.75 19.50
N ALA A 216 -2.63 8.48 19.76
CA ALA A 216 -3.76 8.56 18.84
C ALA A 216 -3.42 9.31 17.55
N ARG A 217 -2.66 10.41 17.66
CA ARG A 217 -2.21 11.23 16.52
C ARG A 217 -1.18 10.50 15.67
N PHE A 218 -0.21 9.86 16.30
CA PHE A 218 0.89 9.18 15.63
C PHE A 218 0.42 7.88 15.04
N PHE A 219 -0.47 7.13 15.69
CA PHE A 219 -0.87 5.81 15.23
C PHE A 219 -2.40 5.64 15.29
N PRO A 220 -3.17 6.38 14.45
CA PRO A 220 -4.63 6.40 14.55
C PRO A 220 -5.27 5.06 14.17
N LYS A 221 -4.60 4.27 13.33
CA LYS A 221 -5.09 2.98 12.82
C LYS A 221 -4.43 1.77 13.47
N ALA A 222 -3.47 1.97 14.36
CA ALA A 222 -2.82 0.85 15.03
C ALA A 222 -3.82 0.17 15.99
N PRO A 223 -3.78 -1.17 16.10
CA PRO A 223 -4.44 -1.88 17.19
C PRO A 223 -4.00 -1.30 18.54
N ARG A 224 -4.84 -1.43 19.57
CA ARG A 224 -4.54 -0.94 20.92
C ARG A 224 -4.15 -2.09 21.83
N VAL A 225 -3.15 -1.86 22.68
CA VAL A 225 -2.80 -2.77 23.75
C VAL A 225 -3.99 -2.82 24.70
N SER A 226 -4.50 -4.02 24.95
CA SER A 226 -5.59 -4.26 25.89
C SER A 226 -5.15 -5.39 26.82
N LYS A 227 -4.65 -5.01 27.99
CA LYS A 227 -4.20 -5.94 29.02
C LYS A 227 -4.90 -5.64 30.35
N PRO A 228 -5.10 -6.67 31.20
CA PRO A 228 -5.52 -6.42 32.57
C PRO A 228 -4.48 -5.53 33.27
N GLY A 229 -4.93 -4.57 34.07
CA GLY A 229 -4.02 -3.67 34.77
C GLY A 229 -3.11 -4.40 35.75
N SER A 230 -1.89 -3.89 35.96
CA SER A 230 -0.89 -4.47 36.85
C SER A 230 -0.87 -3.78 38.20
N LYS A 231 -1.16 -4.53 39.27
CA LYS A 231 -1.11 -4.01 40.64
C LYS A 231 0.28 -3.48 41.02
N LYS A 232 1.35 -4.10 40.49
CA LYS A 232 2.74 -3.67 40.76
C LYS A 232 3.04 -2.32 40.10
N VAL A 233 2.64 -2.12 38.85
CA VAL A 233 2.83 -0.82 38.16
C VAL A 233 2.14 0.33 38.90
N ARG A 234 0.96 0.08 39.50
CA ARG A 234 0.20 1.06 40.30
C ARG A 234 0.86 1.49 41.61
N LEU A 235 1.98 0.90 42.01
CA LEU A 235 2.68 1.26 43.24
C LEU A 235 3.33 2.66 43.15
N VAL A 236 3.65 3.12 41.95
CA VAL A 236 4.14 4.49 41.69
C VAL A 236 3.06 5.38 41.06
N PRO A 237 3.02 6.70 41.36
CA PRO A 237 1.97 7.61 40.86
C PRO A 237 1.84 7.62 39.33
N SER A 238 2.95 7.80 38.61
CA SER A 238 2.98 7.77 37.14
C SER A 238 2.58 6.42 36.56
N GLY A 239 2.86 5.33 37.28
CA GLY A 239 2.43 3.99 36.92
C GLY A 239 0.92 3.77 37.05
N ARG A 240 0.25 4.42 38.02
CA ARG A 240 -1.23 4.38 38.09
C ARG A 240 -1.87 5.01 36.86
N VAL A 241 -1.38 6.17 36.45
CA VAL A 241 -1.90 6.85 35.26
C VAL A 241 -1.60 6.03 34.00
N LEU A 242 -0.38 5.49 33.87
CA LEU A 242 -0.05 4.61 32.75
C LEU A 242 -0.97 3.38 32.70
N ASP A 243 -1.31 2.80 33.85
CA ASP A 243 -2.25 1.68 33.93
C ASP A 243 -3.65 2.04 33.44
N GLU A 244 -4.15 3.22 33.80
CA GLU A 244 -5.42 3.74 33.29
C GLU A 244 -5.38 3.96 31.78
N VAL A 245 -4.27 4.50 31.25
CA VAL A 245 -4.10 4.70 29.80
C VAL A 245 -4.04 3.36 29.05
N VAL A 246 -3.31 2.36 29.56
CA VAL A 246 -3.23 1.02 28.94
C VAL A 246 -4.59 0.32 29.00
N THR A 247 -5.24 0.30 30.16
CA THR A 247 -6.54 -0.37 30.32
C THR A 247 -7.67 0.32 29.56
N GLY A 248 -7.59 1.65 29.37
CA GLY A 248 -8.48 2.43 28.52
C GLY A 248 -8.20 2.33 27.02
N GLY A 249 -7.21 1.55 26.58
CA GLY A 249 -6.86 1.38 25.17
C GLY A 249 -6.14 2.58 24.54
N GLY A 250 -5.51 3.44 25.35
CA GLY A 250 -4.77 4.62 24.90
C GLY A 250 -3.40 4.30 24.29
N VAL A 251 -2.89 3.08 24.44
CA VAL A 251 -1.56 2.68 23.97
C VAL A 251 -1.66 1.87 22.66
N PRO A 252 -1.01 2.30 21.56
CA PRO A 252 -0.95 1.54 20.32
C PRO A 252 -0.02 0.34 20.47
N VAL A 253 -0.34 -0.73 19.74
CA VAL A 253 0.62 -1.82 19.48
C VAL A 253 1.72 -1.26 18.59
N MET A 254 2.96 -1.33 19.06
CA MET A 254 4.16 -0.96 18.33
C MET A 254 4.82 -2.23 17.79
N THR A 255 5.45 -2.16 16.62
CA THR A 255 5.91 -3.37 15.91
C THR A 255 7.34 -3.32 15.44
N LEU A 256 8.00 -2.15 15.50
CA LEU A 256 9.35 -1.98 14.99
C LEU A 256 10.36 -1.76 16.10
N ALA A 257 10.01 -0.96 17.11
CA ALA A 257 10.87 -0.69 18.26
C ALA A 257 10.52 -1.61 19.45
N PHE A 258 10.08 -1.01 20.56
CA PHE A 258 9.60 -1.73 21.74
C PHE A 258 8.08 -1.65 21.79
N ASP A 259 7.41 -2.74 22.12
CA ASP A 259 5.96 -2.80 22.32
C ASP A 259 5.61 -2.87 23.80
N PHE A 260 4.43 -2.36 24.18
CA PHE A 260 3.90 -2.51 25.54
C PHE A 260 3.30 -3.91 25.79
N GLY A 261 3.60 -4.88 24.93
CA GLY A 261 3.20 -6.27 25.04
C GLY A 261 3.75 -6.98 26.27
N SER A 262 4.80 -6.49 26.93
CA SER A 262 5.26 -7.00 28.23
C SER A 262 4.70 -6.23 29.43
N TYR A 263 3.76 -5.31 29.21
CA TYR A 263 3.17 -4.52 30.29
C TYR A 263 2.61 -5.39 31.41
N GLY A 264 3.11 -5.15 32.62
CA GLY A 264 2.73 -5.86 33.84
C GLY A 264 3.45 -7.18 34.07
N PHE A 265 4.48 -7.52 33.28
CA PHE A 265 5.29 -8.72 33.48
C PHE A 265 5.95 -8.71 34.87
N ASP A 266 5.74 -9.76 35.67
CA ASP A 266 6.21 -9.84 37.04
C ASP A 266 7.56 -10.56 37.10
N CYS A 267 8.66 -9.79 37.12
CA CYS A 267 10.02 -10.31 37.02
C CYS A 267 10.36 -11.32 38.12
N LYS A 268 9.84 -11.14 39.33
CA LYS A 268 10.07 -12.09 40.44
C LYS A 268 9.28 -13.37 40.27
N LYS A 269 7.98 -13.24 39.97
CA LYS A 269 7.10 -14.40 39.83
C LYS A 269 7.54 -15.30 38.67
N GLU A 270 8.02 -14.69 37.59
CA GLU A 270 8.49 -15.40 36.40
C GLU A 270 9.99 -15.73 36.46
N GLU A 271 10.63 -15.52 37.62
CA GLU A 271 12.04 -15.86 37.90
C GLU A 271 13.04 -15.30 36.87
N LEU A 272 12.83 -14.07 36.39
CA LEU A 272 13.65 -13.46 35.34
C LEU A 272 15.11 -13.28 35.81
N SER A 273 16.04 -14.03 35.22
CA SER A 273 17.47 -13.97 35.53
C SER A 273 17.99 -12.52 35.48
N GLY A 274 18.85 -12.14 36.43
CA GLY A 274 19.38 -10.77 36.55
C GLY A 274 18.40 -9.69 37.04
N ALA A 275 17.09 -9.98 37.03
CA ALA A 275 16.03 -9.04 37.43
C ALA A 275 14.95 -9.67 38.34
N ASN A 276 15.24 -10.82 38.96
CA ASN A 276 14.34 -11.56 39.85
C ASN A 276 14.22 -10.87 41.22
N ASP A 277 13.63 -9.68 41.21
CA ASP A 277 13.36 -8.84 42.37
C ASP A 277 11.92 -8.33 42.32
N ASP A 278 11.27 -8.21 43.47
CA ASP A 278 9.90 -7.72 43.57
C ASP A 278 9.73 -6.28 43.10
N LYS A 279 10.82 -5.49 43.13
CA LYS A 279 10.78 -4.09 42.73
C LYS A 279 10.70 -3.88 41.22
N TYR A 280 10.98 -4.90 40.39
CA TYR A 280 10.94 -4.76 38.94
C TYR A 280 9.63 -5.29 38.34
N VAL A 281 9.07 -4.51 37.43
CA VAL A 281 7.90 -4.91 36.63
C VAL A 281 8.09 -4.48 35.17
N GLY A 282 7.79 -5.38 34.23
CA GLY A 282 7.94 -5.11 32.81
C GLY A 282 6.93 -4.08 32.29
N ILE A 283 7.41 -3.17 31.45
CA ILE A 283 6.62 -2.10 30.83
C ILE A 283 6.55 -2.28 29.31
N ALA A 284 7.70 -2.46 28.66
CA ALA A 284 7.79 -2.64 27.22
C ALA A 284 8.90 -3.64 26.86
N SER A 285 8.81 -4.28 25.69
CA SER A 285 9.79 -5.25 25.19
C SER A 285 9.89 -5.21 23.67
N ASP A 286 11.03 -5.56 23.11
CA ASP A 286 11.23 -5.68 21.66
C ASP A 286 10.76 -7.02 21.07
N GLY A 287 10.35 -7.97 21.94
CA GLY A 287 9.93 -9.32 21.54
C GLY A 287 11.09 -10.28 21.25
N SER A 288 12.35 -9.82 21.34
CA SER A 288 13.57 -10.61 21.15
C SER A 288 14.34 -10.83 22.45
N GLY A 289 13.91 -10.22 23.55
CA GLY A 289 14.44 -10.45 24.91
C GLY A 289 14.77 -9.16 25.64
N GLU A 290 14.93 -8.04 24.93
CA GLU A 290 15.19 -6.75 25.57
C GLU A 290 13.92 -6.18 26.19
N MET A 291 14.02 -5.66 27.41
CA MET A 291 12.86 -5.13 28.12
C MET A 291 13.17 -3.80 28.81
N PHE A 292 12.16 -2.93 28.90
CA PHE A 292 12.14 -1.83 29.86
C PHE A 292 11.35 -2.25 31.08
N LEU A 293 12.01 -2.21 32.23
CA LEU A 293 11.42 -2.54 33.54
C LEU A 293 11.29 -1.26 34.36
N LEU A 294 10.18 -1.13 35.06
CA LEU A 294 9.96 -0.09 36.06
C LEU A 294 10.47 -0.57 37.40
N ASP A 295 11.33 0.22 38.05
CA ASP A 295 11.62 0.06 39.47
C ASP A 295 10.50 0.74 40.27
N VAL A 296 9.64 -0.04 40.91
CA VAL A 296 8.48 0.49 41.66
C VAL A 296 8.87 1.18 42.97
N THR A 297 10.14 1.11 43.37
CA THR A 297 10.66 1.80 44.56
C THR A 297 11.08 3.22 44.22
N THR A 298 11.74 3.42 43.09
CA THR A 298 12.28 4.73 42.68
C THR A 298 11.40 5.44 41.65
N GLY A 299 10.58 4.70 40.90
CA GLY A 299 9.83 5.21 39.74
C GLY A 299 10.70 5.38 38.48
N GLU A 300 11.96 4.98 38.52
CA GLU A 300 12.88 4.99 37.39
C GLU A 300 12.66 3.77 36.48
N VAL A 301 13.16 3.87 35.25
CA VAL A 301 13.10 2.79 34.26
C VAL A 301 14.51 2.27 34.02
N VAL A 302 14.68 0.96 34.12
CA VAL A 302 15.89 0.24 33.75
C VAL A 302 15.67 -0.53 32.46
N ARG A 303 16.75 -0.76 31.71
CA ARG A 303 16.78 -1.67 30.56
C ARG A 303 17.34 -3.00 31.03
N TYR A 304 16.61 -4.08 30.75
CA TYR A 304 17.07 -5.44 30.89
C TYR A 304 17.56 -5.95 29.54
N ALA A 305 18.77 -6.49 29.52
CA ALA A 305 19.37 -7.12 28.35
C ALA A 305 19.41 -8.64 28.55
N HIS A 306 18.69 -9.38 27.72
CA HIS A 306 18.49 -10.82 27.92
C HIS A 306 19.78 -11.62 27.72
N GLU A 307 20.57 -11.29 26.70
CA GLU A 307 21.81 -12.04 26.41
C GLU A 307 22.88 -11.87 27.50
N GLU A 308 22.82 -10.77 28.25
CA GLU A 308 23.78 -10.45 29.31
C GLU A 308 23.25 -10.76 30.72
N ASP A 309 21.97 -11.11 30.84
CA ASP A 309 21.25 -11.19 32.12
C ASP A 309 21.51 -9.98 33.03
N SER A 310 21.52 -8.79 32.43
CA SER A 310 21.96 -7.56 33.08
C SER A 310 20.86 -6.50 33.06
N ILE A 311 20.91 -5.62 34.07
CA ILE A 311 20.05 -4.43 34.15
C ILE A 311 20.91 -3.17 34.21
N ALA A 312 20.50 -2.14 33.46
CA ALA A 312 21.17 -0.85 33.44
C ALA A 312 20.16 0.30 33.52
N PRO A 313 20.51 1.45 34.14
CA PRO A 313 19.65 2.63 34.12
C PRO A 313 19.32 3.07 32.69
N ALA A 314 18.04 3.35 32.41
CA ALA A 314 17.58 3.72 31.06
C ALA A 314 16.92 5.10 31.01
N PHE A 315 15.93 5.34 31.88
CA PHE A 315 15.21 6.62 31.97
C PHE A 315 14.91 6.95 33.43
N THR A 316 14.87 8.24 33.76
CA THR A 316 14.58 8.67 35.14
C THR A 316 13.08 8.67 35.46
N SER A 317 12.21 8.41 34.48
CA SER A 317 10.75 8.31 34.67
C SER A 317 10.06 7.58 33.52
N LEU A 318 8.84 7.09 33.79
CA LEU A 318 7.93 6.56 32.77
C LEU A 318 7.55 7.58 31.69
N ASP A 319 7.46 8.86 32.05
CA ASP A 319 7.15 9.93 31.10
C ASP A 319 8.20 10.02 29.99
N GLN A 320 9.48 9.94 30.35
CA GLN A 320 10.59 9.96 29.40
C GLN A 320 10.59 8.72 28.49
N LEU A 321 10.33 7.54 29.05
CA LEU A 321 10.18 6.31 28.28
C LEU A 321 9.04 6.45 27.26
N ALA A 322 7.84 6.81 27.72
CA ALA A 322 6.64 6.93 26.90
C ALA A 322 6.82 7.97 25.77
N PHE A 323 7.41 9.13 26.09
CA PHE A 323 7.74 10.15 25.12
C PHE A 323 8.70 9.64 24.03
N SER A 324 9.73 8.90 24.44
CA SER A 324 10.80 8.41 23.57
C SER A 324 10.30 7.30 22.64
N LEU A 325 9.62 6.28 23.18
CA LEU A 325 9.23 5.09 22.41
C LEU A 325 8.25 5.42 21.26
N LEU A 326 7.24 6.27 21.49
CA LEU A 326 6.32 6.68 20.41
C LEU A 326 7.05 7.35 19.25
N ARG A 327 8.07 8.16 19.55
CA ARG A 327 8.83 8.91 18.55
C ARG A 327 9.83 8.03 17.82
N ILE A 328 10.44 7.08 18.51
CA ILE A 328 11.32 6.07 17.90
C ILE A 328 10.51 5.19 16.94
N GLU A 329 9.35 4.68 17.35
CA GLU A 329 8.45 3.91 16.46
C GLU A 329 8.03 4.75 15.24
N ALA A 330 7.67 6.03 15.45
CA ALA A 330 7.29 6.92 14.35
C ALA A 330 8.46 7.23 13.40
N ALA A 331 9.70 7.33 13.92
CA ALA A 331 10.90 7.49 13.12
C ALA A 331 11.26 6.22 12.34
N ALA A 332 11.10 5.04 12.95
CA ALA A 332 11.26 3.74 12.29
C ALA A 332 10.27 3.57 11.13
N LYS A 333 9.03 4.05 11.30
CA LYS A 333 8.01 4.16 10.22
C LYS A 333 8.24 5.33 9.25
N LYS A 334 9.41 5.99 9.31
CA LYS A 334 9.82 7.12 8.46
C LYS A 334 8.87 8.34 8.52
N ARG A 335 8.07 8.47 9.59
CA ARG A 335 7.14 9.59 9.80
C ARG A 335 7.78 10.78 10.50
N ILE A 336 8.88 10.55 11.23
CA ILE A 336 9.68 11.59 11.86
C ILE A 336 11.12 11.50 11.31
N PRO A 337 11.74 12.61 10.86
CA PRO A 337 13.12 12.60 10.40
C PRO A 337 14.10 12.24 11.54
N LYS A 338 14.84 11.12 11.39
CA LYS A 338 15.79 10.62 12.42
C LYS A 338 16.78 11.69 12.88
N ALA A 339 17.31 12.51 11.96
CA ALA A 339 18.26 13.57 12.29
C ALA A 339 17.68 14.62 13.25
N LYS A 340 16.42 15.02 13.05
CA LYS A 340 15.72 15.97 13.91
C LYS A 340 15.40 15.36 15.28
N LEU A 341 14.95 14.11 15.29
CA LEU A 341 14.66 13.40 16.54
C LEU A 341 15.93 13.15 17.37
N SER A 342 17.04 12.81 16.73
CA SER A 342 18.35 12.67 17.37
C SER A 342 18.81 13.98 18.03
N ALA A 343 18.64 15.12 17.33
CA ALA A 343 18.91 16.44 17.90
C ALA A 343 18.00 16.76 19.10
N LEU A 344 16.72 16.39 19.04
CA LEU A 344 15.78 16.54 20.16
C LEU A 344 16.21 15.71 21.37
N PHE A 345 16.49 14.42 21.20
CA PHE A 345 16.92 13.55 22.30
C PHE A 345 18.22 14.03 22.94
N LYS A 346 19.17 14.51 22.13
CA LYS A 346 20.40 15.15 22.64
C LYS A 346 20.08 16.39 23.48
N ARG A 347 19.18 17.27 23.02
CA ARG A 347 18.77 18.48 23.75
C ARG A 347 18.06 18.14 25.08
N LEU A 348 17.27 17.07 25.10
CA LEU A 348 16.55 16.60 26.28
C LEU A 348 17.41 15.75 27.23
N GLY A 349 18.65 15.43 26.87
CA GLY A 349 19.52 14.54 27.66
C GLY A 349 19.09 13.06 27.66
N LEU A 350 18.26 12.64 26.70
CA LEU A 350 17.75 11.28 26.59
C LEU A 350 18.75 10.37 25.84
N THR A 351 19.86 10.04 26.50
CA THR A 351 20.97 9.28 25.92
C THR A 351 20.54 7.89 25.43
N THR A 352 19.76 7.16 26.24
CA THR A 352 19.22 5.84 25.90
C THR A 352 18.33 5.91 24.65
N ALA A 353 17.43 6.90 24.57
CA ALA A 353 16.59 7.10 23.38
C ALA A 353 17.42 7.39 22.13
N GLY A 354 18.51 8.16 22.27
CA GLY A 354 19.46 8.43 21.20
C GLY A 354 20.24 7.18 20.73
N ALA A 355 20.51 6.22 21.61
CA ALA A 355 21.11 4.94 21.26
C ALA A 355 20.11 4.06 20.50
N LEU A 356 18.90 3.89 21.04
CA LEU A 356 17.82 3.13 20.39
C LEU A 356 17.49 3.66 18.99
N LEU A 357 17.45 4.98 18.80
CA LEU A 357 17.18 5.58 17.49
C LEU A 357 18.25 5.24 16.42
N LYS A 358 19.44 4.79 16.81
CA LYS A 358 20.45 4.30 15.86
C LYS A 358 20.20 2.85 15.47
N GLU A 359 19.60 2.07 16.34
CA GLU A 359 19.27 0.65 16.13
C GLU A 359 18.08 0.49 15.17
N TYR A 360 17.09 1.39 15.25
CA TYR A 360 15.87 1.38 14.43
C TYR A 360 15.86 2.48 13.38
#